data_AF-A0A7W9ZE68-F1
#
_entry.id   AF-A0A7W9ZE68-F1
#
_cell.length_a   1.000
_cell.length_b   1.000
_cell.length_c   1.000
_cell.angle_alpha   90.00
_cell.angle_beta   90.00
_cell.angle_gamma   90.00
#
_symmetry.space_group_name_H-M   'P 1'
#
loop_
_entity.id
_entity.type
_entity.pdbx_description
1 polymer ?
#
loop_
_entity_poly.entity_id
_entity_poly.type
_entity_poly.pdbx_seq_one_letter_code
_entity_poly.pdbx_strand_id
1 'polypeptide(L)'
;MTKTKRNTIKLSIIAAILILICISCAVNPFDLKINSYTDLKESSENFKNESGNPKSSNQKSPKETAIAKLKEFGNKLKTQKNEEDNGMAKNPNKDNLTDTLKVYPMYYGKDKTDTEELEKATENTFTVVSAEIQKTEKLQIERIIQSSLNYEKEEINKLKEILETLKGGPEYEDIIRIFLYHKALNIQAQLDKHLKSIQEDNLNTLSEKELKELLINVEFDLMLKEKFKKTLAKTVNEVYPEIKEIEKDYSLKKSKEGLDIKILEENENIIKKYYVTAHIYQNYQIFDYATYDTKSKQNKFNELQVI
;
A
#
# COMPACT_ATOMS: atom_id res chain seq x y z
N MET A 1 27.02 -1.99 40.68
CA MET A 1 27.10 -0.70 39.95
C MET A 1 26.71 -0.94 38.49
N THR A 2 25.41 -1.13 38.19
CA THR A 2 24.95 -1.70 36.90
C THR A 2 23.68 -1.04 36.34
N LYS A 3 23.14 -0.01 37.00
CA LYS A 3 21.94 0.71 36.53
C LYS A 3 22.21 1.72 35.42
N THR A 4 23.48 2.09 35.18
CA THR A 4 23.82 3.17 34.24
C THR A 4 23.79 2.74 32.77
N LYS A 5 24.26 1.52 32.43
CA LYS A 5 24.32 1.03 31.03
C LYS A 5 22.96 0.73 30.40
N ARG A 6 21.98 0.24 31.17
CA ARG A 6 20.63 -0.11 30.67
C ARG A 6 19.84 1.13 30.24
N ASN A 7 20.05 2.26 30.92
CA ASN A 7 19.40 3.53 30.60
C ASN A 7 20.02 4.19 29.35
N THR A 8 21.31 3.98 29.09
CA THR A 8 22.00 4.52 27.90
C THR A 8 21.51 3.88 26.61
N ILE A 9 21.25 2.56 26.59
CA ILE A 9 20.77 1.85 25.39
C ILE A 9 19.31 2.19 25.08
N LYS A 10 18.46 2.33 26.10
CA LYS A 10 17.09 2.81 25.91
C LYS A 10 17.05 4.25 25.40
N LEU A 11 17.96 5.12 25.87
CA LEU A 11 18.09 6.48 25.38
C LEU A 11 18.58 6.56 23.93
N SER A 12 19.52 5.70 23.51
CA SER A 12 20.06 5.73 22.14
C SER A 12 19.02 5.29 21.10
N ILE A 13 18.14 4.34 21.45
CA ILE A 13 17.04 3.91 20.57
C ILE A 13 15.97 5.01 20.47
N ILE A 14 15.59 5.64 21.59
CA ILE A 14 14.65 6.78 21.58
C ILE A 14 15.23 7.98 20.83
N ALA A 15 16.54 8.24 20.94
CA ALA A 15 17.22 9.31 20.22
C ALA A 15 17.33 9.03 18.71
N ALA A 16 17.56 7.77 18.31
CA ALA A 16 17.52 7.37 16.90
C ALA A 16 16.11 7.54 16.28
N ILE A 17 15.07 7.23 17.06
CA ILE A 17 13.66 7.44 16.67
C ILE A 17 13.35 8.94 16.49
N LEU A 18 13.86 9.81 17.35
CA LEU A 18 13.66 11.26 17.24
C LEU A 18 14.39 11.90 16.04
N ILE A 19 15.57 11.39 15.67
CA ILE A 19 16.30 11.87 14.48
C ILE A 19 15.58 11.46 13.18
N LEU A 20 14.97 10.27 13.14
CA LEU A 20 14.14 9.81 12.01
C LEU A 20 12.85 10.64 11.84
N ILE A 21 12.25 11.12 12.94
CA ILE A 21 11.10 12.05 12.92
C ILE A 21 11.50 13.41 12.30
N CYS A 22 12.76 13.83 12.42
CA CYS A 22 13.24 15.08 11.82
C CYS A 22 13.52 14.97 10.31
N ILE A 23 13.73 13.76 9.75
CA ILE A 23 13.97 13.57 8.31
C ILE A 23 12.65 13.42 7.52
N SER A 24 11.54 13.05 8.19
CA SER A 24 10.20 13.04 7.57
C SER A 24 9.66 14.43 7.16
N CYS A 25 10.36 15.52 7.50
CA CYS A 25 9.99 16.89 7.11
C CYS A 25 10.76 17.44 5.89
N ALA A 26 11.48 16.60 5.14
CA ALA A 26 12.13 17.01 3.90
C ALA A 26 11.79 16.04 2.76
N VAL A 27 10.53 16.10 2.29
CA VAL A 27 10.14 15.50 1.01
C VAL A 27 10.36 16.57 -0.05
N ASN A 28 11.35 16.37 -0.93
CA ASN A 28 11.48 17.19 -2.14
C ASN A 28 10.19 17.10 -2.98
N PRO A 29 9.70 18.22 -3.54
CA PRO A 29 8.48 18.23 -4.35
C PRO A 29 8.66 17.41 -5.62
N PHE A 30 7.67 16.58 -5.95
CA PHE A 30 7.64 15.79 -7.18
C PHE A 30 7.12 16.64 -8.35
N ASP A 31 7.86 16.63 -9.46
CA ASP A 31 7.46 17.21 -10.76
C ASP A 31 6.38 16.35 -11.46
N LEU A 32 5.19 16.29 -10.88
CA LEU A 32 3.97 16.12 -11.65
C LEU A 32 3.33 17.50 -11.76
N LYS A 33 2.85 17.88 -12.94
CA LYS A 33 2.08 19.11 -13.11
C LYS A 33 0.69 18.86 -12.47
N ILE A 34 0.65 19.03 -11.15
CA ILE A 34 -0.43 18.65 -10.27
C ILE A 34 -1.45 19.79 -10.24
N ASN A 35 -2.63 19.56 -10.82
CA ASN A 35 -3.72 20.53 -10.77
C ASN A 35 -4.66 20.15 -9.61
N SER A 36 -4.80 21.03 -8.62
CA SER A 36 -5.86 20.93 -7.62
C SER A 36 -7.23 21.11 -8.29
N TYR A 37 -8.11 20.12 -8.18
CA TYR A 37 -9.47 20.17 -8.76
C TYR A 37 -10.45 21.08 -7.99
N THR A 38 -9.93 21.97 -7.14
CA THR A 38 -10.66 22.87 -6.25
C THR A 38 -11.36 24.02 -6.98
N ASP A 39 -10.93 24.38 -8.21
CA ASP A 39 -11.39 25.63 -8.86
C ASP A 39 -12.51 25.48 -9.89
N LEU A 40 -13.11 24.31 -10.05
CA LEU A 40 -14.40 24.20 -10.76
C LEU A 40 -15.53 24.32 -9.75
N LYS A 41 -15.86 25.57 -9.40
CA LYS A 41 -17.07 25.94 -8.66
C LYS A 41 -18.28 25.28 -9.32
N GLU A 42 -19.01 24.53 -8.51
CA GLU A 42 -20.38 24.11 -8.75
C GLU A 42 -21.22 25.38 -9.01
N SER A 43 -21.45 25.74 -10.28
CA SER A 43 -22.38 26.82 -10.62
C SER A 43 -23.78 26.23 -10.68
N SER A 44 -24.36 25.93 -9.51
CA SER A 44 -25.80 25.82 -9.40
C SER A 44 -26.39 27.24 -9.41
N GLU A 45 -27.20 27.50 -10.43
CA GLU A 45 -28.26 28.51 -10.51
C GLU A 45 -27.94 29.95 -10.98
N ASN A 46 -28.64 30.26 -12.08
CA ASN A 46 -29.14 31.56 -12.56
C ASN A 46 -28.20 32.52 -13.28
N PHE A 47 -28.14 32.39 -14.61
CA PHE A 47 -27.98 33.55 -15.49
C PHE A 47 -29.06 33.57 -16.57
N LYS A 48 -30.14 34.30 -16.30
CA LYS A 48 -30.97 34.93 -17.33
C LYS A 48 -30.21 36.16 -17.83
N ASN A 49 -30.01 36.20 -19.16
CA ASN A 49 -29.72 37.33 -20.04
C ASN A 49 -28.54 38.27 -19.70
N GLU A 50 -27.52 38.30 -20.56
CA GLU A 50 -27.30 39.40 -21.51
C GLU A 50 -26.09 39.13 -22.43
N SER A 51 -26.35 39.21 -23.74
CA SER A 51 -25.54 39.89 -24.76
C SER A 51 -24.01 39.68 -24.79
N GLY A 52 -23.56 38.98 -25.85
CA GLY A 52 -22.53 39.53 -26.74
C GLY A 52 -21.07 39.19 -26.45
N ASN A 53 -20.64 37.96 -26.78
CA ASN A 53 -19.37 37.73 -27.47
C ASN A 53 -19.30 36.28 -28.00
N PRO A 54 -19.02 36.04 -29.28
CA PRO A 54 -18.79 34.68 -29.76
C PRO A 54 -17.44 34.21 -29.22
N LYS A 55 -17.46 33.29 -28.23
CA LYS A 55 -16.26 32.59 -27.80
C LYS A 55 -15.62 31.92 -29.01
N SER A 56 -14.32 32.14 -29.19
CA SER A 56 -13.51 31.49 -30.22
C SER A 56 -13.69 29.98 -30.20
N SER A 57 -14.05 29.41 -31.35
CA SER A 57 -14.49 28.02 -31.60
C SER A 57 -13.48 26.89 -31.28
N ASN A 58 -12.38 27.15 -30.58
CA ASN A 58 -11.27 26.19 -30.40
C ASN A 58 -10.92 25.82 -28.93
N GLN A 59 -11.71 26.24 -27.94
CA GLN A 59 -11.50 25.76 -26.56
C GLN A 59 -12.26 24.45 -26.33
N LYS A 60 -11.53 23.37 -26.04
CA LYS A 60 -12.12 22.09 -25.59
C LYS A 60 -12.99 22.32 -24.36
N SER A 61 -14.14 21.67 -24.31
CA SER A 61 -15.00 21.72 -23.12
C SER A 61 -14.29 21.10 -21.89
N PRO A 62 -14.68 21.47 -20.65
CA PRO A 62 -14.17 20.82 -19.44
C PRO A 62 -14.34 19.29 -19.49
N LYS A 63 -15.49 18.84 -20.01
CA LYS A 63 -15.76 17.42 -20.30
C LYS A 63 -14.74 16.79 -21.24
N GLU A 64 -14.49 17.39 -22.40
CA GLU A 64 -13.49 16.90 -23.36
C GLU A 64 -12.07 16.86 -22.77
N THR A 65 -11.74 17.84 -21.94
CA THR A 65 -10.44 17.90 -21.27
C THR A 65 -10.28 16.77 -20.24
N ALA A 66 -11.32 16.52 -19.42
CA ALA A 66 -11.32 15.42 -18.46
C ALA A 66 -11.23 14.06 -19.16
N ILE A 67 -11.99 13.85 -20.24
CA ILE A 67 -11.93 12.62 -21.04
C ILE A 67 -10.54 12.42 -21.64
N ALA A 68 -9.91 13.49 -22.16
CA ALA A 68 -8.56 13.39 -22.70
C ALA A 68 -7.53 12.96 -21.64
N LYS A 69 -7.57 13.56 -20.44
CA LYS A 69 -6.68 13.19 -19.32
C LYS A 69 -6.94 11.75 -18.84
N LEU A 70 -8.21 11.32 -18.77
CA LEU A 70 -8.55 9.94 -18.45
C LEU A 70 -8.01 8.95 -19.49
N LYS A 71 -8.10 9.27 -20.79
CA LYS A 71 -7.51 8.44 -21.85
C LYS A 71 -5.99 8.33 -21.73
N GLU A 72 -5.31 9.43 -21.36
CA GLU A 72 -3.88 9.42 -21.07
C GLU A 72 -3.55 8.47 -19.91
N PHE A 73 -4.28 8.57 -18.79
CA PHE A 73 -4.11 7.65 -17.67
C PHE A 73 -4.44 6.20 -18.05
N GLY A 74 -5.47 5.96 -18.83
CA GLY A 74 -5.81 4.63 -19.34
C GLY A 74 -4.67 4.00 -20.15
N ASN A 75 -4.03 4.79 -21.01
CA ASN A 75 -2.85 4.35 -21.76
C ASN A 75 -1.68 4.05 -20.82
N LYS A 76 -1.41 4.92 -19.84
CA LYS A 76 -0.35 4.70 -18.84
C LYS A 76 -0.57 3.41 -18.06
N LEU A 77 -1.79 3.19 -17.54
CA LEU A 77 -2.17 2.00 -16.80
C LEU A 77 -2.08 0.73 -17.65
N LYS A 78 -2.48 0.81 -18.93
CA LYS A 78 -2.36 -0.31 -19.87
C LYS A 78 -0.89 -0.68 -20.12
N THR A 79 -0.03 0.30 -20.33
CA THR A 79 1.41 0.08 -20.49
C THR A 79 2.02 -0.54 -19.24
N GLN A 80 1.75 0.02 -18.06
CA GLN A 80 2.21 -0.53 -16.78
C GLN A 80 1.75 -1.98 -16.58
N LYS A 81 0.48 -2.28 -16.85
CA LYS A 81 -0.05 -3.65 -16.74
C LYS A 81 0.65 -4.62 -17.68
N ASN A 82 0.93 -4.21 -18.92
CA ASN A 82 1.65 -5.05 -19.88
C ASN A 82 3.11 -5.28 -19.46
N GLU A 83 3.79 -4.26 -18.95
CA GLU A 83 5.14 -4.40 -18.38
C GLU A 83 5.13 -5.36 -17.18
N GLU A 84 4.12 -5.24 -16.34
CA GLU A 84 3.92 -6.09 -15.18
C GLU A 84 3.67 -7.54 -15.55
N ASP A 85 2.77 -7.81 -16.48
CA ASP A 85 2.48 -9.16 -16.98
C ASP A 85 3.71 -9.78 -17.64
N ASN A 86 4.51 -8.99 -18.38
CA ASN A 86 5.78 -9.44 -18.96
C ASN A 86 6.85 -9.74 -17.89
N GLY A 87 6.94 -8.91 -16.85
CA GLY A 87 7.87 -9.12 -15.73
C GLY A 87 7.53 -10.39 -14.95
N MET A 88 6.26 -10.58 -14.62
CA MET A 88 5.72 -11.77 -13.96
C MET A 88 5.98 -13.05 -14.78
N ALA A 89 5.90 -12.98 -16.11
CA ALA A 89 6.18 -14.12 -16.99
C ALA A 89 7.66 -14.51 -17.05
N LYS A 90 8.58 -13.54 -16.91
CA LYS A 90 10.04 -13.78 -16.93
C LYS A 90 10.57 -14.36 -15.63
N ASN A 91 9.89 -14.08 -14.51
CA ASN A 91 10.24 -14.62 -13.20
C ASN A 91 9.03 -15.35 -12.62
N PRO A 92 8.69 -16.56 -13.14
CA PRO A 92 7.61 -17.34 -12.59
C PRO A 92 8.05 -17.85 -11.21
N ASN A 93 7.86 -17.03 -10.18
CA ASN A 93 8.09 -17.44 -8.82
C ASN A 93 7.15 -18.63 -8.56
N LYS A 94 7.72 -19.81 -8.37
CA LYS A 94 6.96 -21.07 -8.34
C LYS A 94 5.96 -21.08 -7.17
N ASP A 95 6.30 -20.34 -6.11
CA ASP A 95 5.45 -20.06 -4.96
C ASP A 95 5.26 -18.54 -4.86
N ASN A 96 4.01 -18.07 -4.89
CA ASN A 96 3.69 -16.67 -4.60
C ASN A 96 3.91 -16.39 -3.10
N LEU A 97 4.16 -15.13 -2.74
CA LEU A 97 4.46 -14.68 -1.38
C LEU A 97 3.34 -15.06 -0.41
N THR A 98 2.08 -14.90 -0.82
CA THR A 98 0.90 -15.28 0.00
C THR A 98 0.88 -16.77 0.35
N ASP A 99 1.13 -17.64 -0.62
CA ASP A 99 1.12 -19.10 -0.44
C ASP A 99 2.34 -19.56 0.36
N THR A 100 3.47 -18.90 0.19
CA THR A 100 4.69 -19.13 0.96
C THR A 100 4.49 -18.81 2.44
N LEU A 101 3.90 -17.66 2.74
CA LEU A 101 3.63 -17.24 4.12
C LEU A 101 2.53 -18.07 4.77
N LYS A 102 1.59 -18.60 3.97
CA LYS A 102 0.39 -19.34 4.40
C LYS A 102 -0.52 -18.52 5.32
N VAL A 103 -0.50 -17.20 5.16
CA VAL A 103 -1.36 -16.27 5.89
C VAL A 103 -2.40 -15.75 4.91
N TYR A 104 -3.66 -16.11 5.15
CA TYR A 104 -4.78 -15.78 4.28
C TYR A 104 -5.84 -14.99 5.06
N PRO A 105 -6.63 -14.14 4.40
CA PRO A 105 -7.77 -13.53 5.04
C PRO A 105 -8.81 -14.61 5.32
N MET A 106 -9.66 -14.38 6.32
CA MET A 106 -10.70 -15.33 6.69
C MET A 106 -11.56 -15.71 5.48
N TYR A 107 -11.85 -14.76 4.57
CA TYR A 107 -12.77 -14.95 3.42
C TYR A 107 -12.28 -15.92 2.36
N TYR A 108 -11.10 -16.51 2.55
CA TYR A 108 -10.60 -17.65 1.76
C TYR A 108 -11.09 -19.01 2.29
N GLY A 109 -11.66 -19.07 3.49
CA GLY A 109 -12.32 -20.26 4.04
C GLY A 109 -11.39 -21.33 4.61
N LYS A 110 -10.21 -20.96 5.14
CA LYS A 110 -9.20 -21.93 5.65
C LYS A 110 -9.15 -22.12 7.16
N ASP A 111 -9.61 -21.17 7.97
CA ASP A 111 -9.62 -21.31 9.43
C ASP A 111 -11.04 -21.59 9.91
N LYS A 112 -11.45 -22.86 9.85
CA LYS A 112 -12.79 -23.29 10.32
C LYS A 112 -13.03 -22.89 11.78
N THR A 113 -12.00 -22.93 12.63
CA THR A 113 -12.07 -22.50 14.03
C THR A 113 -12.36 -21.01 14.16
N ASP A 114 -11.65 -20.16 13.42
CA ASP A 114 -11.85 -18.71 13.49
C ASP A 114 -13.17 -18.30 12.83
N THR A 115 -13.56 -18.99 11.76
CA THR A 115 -14.84 -18.77 11.06
C THR A 115 -16.01 -19.14 11.98
N GLU A 116 -15.96 -20.30 12.65
CA GLU A 116 -17.01 -20.73 13.59
C GLU A 116 -17.09 -19.85 14.83
N GLU A 117 -15.97 -19.36 15.37
CA GLU A 117 -15.96 -18.42 16.49
C GLU A 117 -16.51 -17.05 16.09
N LEU A 118 -16.15 -16.54 14.91
CA LEU A 118 -16.61 -15.22 14.44
C LEU A 118 -18.07 -15.23 13.98
N GLU A 119 -18.54 -16.31 13.35
CA GLU A 119 -19.95 -16.49 12.97
C GLU A 119 -20.84 -16.56 14.23
N LYS A 120 -20.38 -17.23 15.29
CA LYS A 120 -21.06 -17.25 16.60
C LYS A 120 -21.05 -15.87 17.28
N ALA A 121 -20.00 -15.08 17.06
CA ALA A 121 -19.85 -13.77 17.70
C ALA A 121 -20.57 -12.62 16.96
N THR A 122 -20.85 -12.74 15.66
CA THR A 122 -21.31 -11.61 14.83
C THR A 122 -22.71 -11.79 14.21
N GLU A 123 -23.37 -12.93 14.40
CA GLU A 123 -24.66 -13.30 13.75
C GLU A 123 -24.64 -13.22 12.20
N ASN A 124 -23.48 -12.96 11.61
CA ASN A 124 -23.29 -12.79 10.18
C ASN A 124 -22.68 -14.05 9.59
N THR A 125 -23.28 -14.53 8.50
CA THR A 125 -22.70 -15.60 7.68
C THR A 125 -21.53 -15.04 6.89
N PHE A 126 -20.40 -15.72 6.97
CA PHE A 126 -19.19 -15.24 6.35
C PHE A 126 -19.04 -15.82 4.94
N THR A 127 -19.07 -14.96 3.92
CA THR A 127 -19.04 -15.41 2.52
C THR A 127 -17.62 -15.77 2.09
N VAL A 128 -17.37 -17.06 1.93
CA VAL A 128 -16.13 -17.57 1.33
C VAL A 128 -16.10 -17.25 -0.16
N VAL A 129 -15.04 -16.60 -0.63
CA VAL A 129 -14.86 -16.25 -2.04
C VAL A 129 -14.37 -17.45 -2.86
N SER A 130 -14.75 -17.50 -4.14
CA SER A 130 -14.41 -18.61 -5.03
C SER A 130 -12.90 -18.72 -5.27
N ALA A 131 -12.45 -19.91 -5.67
CA ALA A 131 -11.04 -20.16 -5.96
C ALA A 131 -10.48 -19.23 -7.06
N GLU A 132 -11.31 -18.82 -8.02
CA GLU A 132 -10.95 -17.86 -9.08
C GLU A 132 -10.71 -16.46 -8.51
N ILE A 133 -11.52 -16.01 -7.55
CA ILE A 133 -11.32 -14.74 -6.85
C ILE A 133 -10.01 -14.80 -6.05
N GLN A 134 -9.80 -15.87 -5.27
CA GLN A 134 -8.56 -16.06 -4.52
C GLN A 134 -7.33 -16.03 -5.44
N LYS A 135 -7.38 -16.70 -6.60
CA LYS A 135 -6.30 -16.68 -7.59
C LYS A 135 -6.05 -15.28 -8.14
N THR A 136 -7.11 -14.53 -8.43
CA THR A 136 -7.03 -13.16 -8.97
C THR A 136 -6.39 -12.22 -7.96
N GLU A 137 -6.84 -12.25 -6.70
CA GLU A 137 -6.30 -11.41 -5.63
C GLU A 137 -4.81 -11.71 -5.36
N LYS A 138 -4.43 -12.99 -5.28
CA LYS A 138 -3.02 -13.38 -5.14
C LYS A 138 -2.17 -12.83 -6.28
N LEU A 139 -2.66 -12.92 -7.52
CA LEU A 139 -1.96 -12.36 -8.68
C LEU A 139 -1.81 -10.84 -8.58
N GLN A 140 -2.82 -10.13 -8.09
CA GLN A 140 -2.77 -8.68 -7.89
C GLN A 140 -1.75 -8.29 -6.81
N ILE A 141 -1.71 -9.02 -5.69
CA ILE A 141 -0.70 -8.84 -4.64
C ILE A 141 0.70 -9.04 -5.21
N GLU A 142 0.93 -10.15 -5.92
CA GLU A 142 2.23 -10.40 -6.55
C GLU A 142 2.62 -9.32 -7.53
N ARG A 143 1.68 -8.86 -8.36
CA ARG A 143 1.94 -7.86 -9.39
C ARG A 143 2.49 -6.57 -8.78
N ILE A 144 1.86 -6.05 -7.72
CA ILE A 144 2.31 -4.81 -7.08
C ILE A 144 3.59 -5.00 -6.27
N ILE A 145 3.78 -6.14 -5.59
CA ILE A 145 4.99 -6.42 -4.81
C ILE A 145 6.21 -6.57 -5.74
N GLN A 146 6.09 -7.42 -6.77
CA GLN A 146 7.21 -7.71 -7.66
C GLN A 146 7.62 -6.48 -8.48
N SER A 147 6.65 -5.73 -9.03
CA SER A 147 6.96 -4.49 -9.76
C SER A 147 7.58 -3.39 -8.87
N SER A 148 7.17 -3.34 -7.60
CA SER A 148 7.72 -2.40 -6.61
C SER A 148 9.17 -2.72 -6.26
N LEU A 149 9.53 -4.00 -6.24
CA LEU A 149 10.89 -4.49 -5.99
C LEU A 149 11.65 -4.81 -7.28
N ASN A 150 11.23 -4.24 -8.41
CA ASN A 150 11.87 -4.39 -9.73
C ASN A 150 12.11 -5.85 -10.16
N TYR A 151 11.29 -6.79 -9.68
CA TYR A 151 11.41 -8.24 -9.90
C TYR A 151 12.74 -8.83 -9.39
N GLU A 152 13.45 -8.13 -8.52
CA GLU A 152 14.72 -8.56 -7.95
C GLU A 152 14.48 -9.67 -6.91
N LYS A 153 14.94 -10.89 -7.24
CA LYS A 153 14.74 -12.07 -6.39
C LYS A 153 15.29 -11.88 -4.97
N GLU A 154 16.42 -11.21 -4.84
CA GLU A 154 17.03 -10.93 -3.55
C GLU A 154 16.14 -10.02 -2.68
N GLU A 155 15.63 -8.93 -3.25
CA GLU A 155 14.75 -7.99 -2.57
C GLU A 155 13.42 -8.64 -2.15
N ILE A 156 12.85 -9.47 -3.03
CA ILE A 156 11.63 -10.25 -2.74
C ILE A 156 11.88 -11.25 -1.59
N ASN A 157 13.05 -11.91 -1.56
CA ASN A 157 13.42 -12.81 -0.48
C ASN A 157 13.63 -12.07 0.85
N LYS A 158 14.25 -10.89 0.83
CA LYS A 158 14.37 -10.04 2.02
C LYS A 158 12.99 -9.65 2.57
N LEU A 159 12.06 -9.24 1.70
CA LEU A 159 10.68 -8.96 2.10
C LEU A 159 10.01 -10.20 2.72
N LYS A 160 10.19 -11.37 2.11
CA LYS A 160 9.67 -12.63 2.65
C LYS A 160 10.21 -12.88 4.06
N GLU A 161 11.53 -12.79 4.27
CA GLU A 161 12.13 -12.97 5.59
C GLU A 161 11.59 -11.96 6.62
N ILE A 162 11.41 -10.69 6.23
CA ILE A 162 10.79 -9.66 7.08
C ILE A 162 9.40 -10.12 7.53
N LEU A 163 8.54 -10.53 6.58
CA LEU A 163 7.17 -10.93 6.90
C LEU A 163 7.12 -12.26 7.68
N GLU A 164 8.07 -13.18 7.45
CA GLU A 164 8.17 -14.42 8.22
C GLU A 164 8.46 -14.17 9.71
N THR A 165 9.14 -13.08 10.07
CA THR A 165 9.35 -12.72 11.48
C THR A 165 8.05 -12.53 12.27
N LEU A 166 6.97 -12.13 11.59
CA LEU A 166 5.66 -11.91 12.19
C LEU A 166 4.84 -13.20 12.37
N LYS A 167 5.30 -14.35 11.90
CA LYS A 167 4.54 -15.61 12.01
C LYS A 167 4.47 -16.15 13.44
N GLY A 168 3.49 -17.03 13.69
CA GLY A 168 3.39 -17.78 14.95
C GLY A 168 2.64 -17.04 16.06
N GLY A 169 1.71 -16.15 15.70
CA GLY A 169 0.74 -15.54 16.61
C GLY A 169 -0.34 -14.77 15.84
N PRO A 170 -1.63 -14.89 16.19
CA PRO A 170 -2.73 -14.34 15.41
C PRO A 170 -2.64 -12.82 15.24
N GLU A 171 -2.27 -12.09 16.30
CA GLU A 171 -2.11 -10.63 16.29
C GLU A 171 -1.05 -10.14 15.27
N TYR A 172 0.04 -10.89 15.10
CA TYR A 172 1.11 -10.54 14.17
C TYR A 172 0.82 -10.99 12.74
N GLU A 173 0.11 -12.10 12.58
CA GLU A 173 -0.37 -12.55 11.27
C GLU A 173 -1.44 -11.61 10.72
N ASP A 174 -2.23 -10.94 11.58
CA ASP A 174 -3.10 -9.84 11.16
C ASP A 174 -2.34 -8.69 10.51
N ILE A 175 -1.12 -8.40 10.95
CA ILE A 175 -0.29 -7.35 10.33
C ILE A 175 0.12 -7.77 8.91
N ILE A 176 0.47 -9.04 8.71
CA ILE A 176 0.74 -9.61 7.38
C ILE A 176 -0.53 -9.50 6.51
N ARG A 177 -1.70 -9.86 7.07
CA ARG A 177 -2.99 -9.74 6.37
C ARG A 177 -3.28 -8.31 5.95
N ILE A 178 -3.11 -7.34 6.85
CA ILE A 178 -3.30 -5.92 6.58
C ILE A 178 -2.36 -5.46 5.46
N PHE A 179 -1.07 -5.81 5.54
CA PHE A 179 -0.09 -5.42 4.53
C PHE A 179 -0.43 -5.98 3.14
N LEU A 180 -0.70 -7.29 3.03
CA LEU A 180 -0.94 -7.94 1.73
C LEU A 180 -2.33 -7.65 1.17
N TYR A 181 -3.37 -7.83 1.98
CA TYR A 181 -4.76 -7.82 1.51
C TYR A 181 -5.44 -6.45 1.64
N HIS A 182 -5.07 -5.64 2.64
CA HIS A 182 -5.69 -4.31 2.80
C HIS A 182 -4.89 -3.19 2.15
N LYS A 183 -3.55 -3.35 2.00
CA LYS A 183 -2.72 -2.33 1.35
C LYS A 183 -2.39 -2.70 -0.09
N ALA A 184 -1.62 -3.77 -0.29
CA ALA A 184 -1.14 -4.14 -1.62
C ALA A 184 -2.29 -4.49 -2.59
N LEU A 185 -3.17 -5.42 -2.19
CA LEU A 185 -4.31 -5.84 -3.01
C LEU A 185 -5.24 -4.67 -3.35
N ASN A 186 -5.65 -3.88 -2.34
CA ASN A 186 -6.60 -2.77 -2.56
C ASN A 186 -6.09 -1.74 -3.57
N ILE A 187 -4.82 -1.35 -3.50
CA ILE A 187 -4.22 -0.43 -4.50
C ILE A 187 -4.33 -1.05 -5.90
N GLN A 188 -3.87 -2.30 -6.06
CA GLN A 188 -3.83 -2.94 -7.37
C GLN A 188 -5.23 -3.20 -7.94
N ALA A 189 -6.19 -3.61 -7.10
CA ALA A 189 -7.58 -3.85 -7.49
C ALA A 189 -8.29 -2.57 -7.94
N GLN A 190 -8.05 -1.43 -7.28
CA GLN A 190 -8.61 -0.14 -7.71
C GLN A 190 -8.03 0.29 -9.06
N LEU A 191 -6.72 0.13 -9.28
CA LEU A 191 -6.11 0.46 -10.57
C LEU A 191 -6.63 -0.43 -11.72
N ASP A 192 -6.82 -1.72 -11.47
CA ASP A 192 -7.44 -2.63 -12.44
C ASP A 192 -8.90 -2.21 -12.74
N LYS A 193 -9.66 -1.80 -11.72
CA LYS A 193 -11.03 -1.28 -11.88
C LYS A 193 -11.04 0.01 -12.70
N HIS A 194 -10.17 0.96 -12.39
CA HIS A 194 -10.05 2.24 -13.10
C HIS A 194 -9.68 2.03 -14.56
N LEU A 195 -8.72 1.14 -14.84
CA LEU A 195 -8.33 0.79 -16.20
C LEU A 195 -9.54 0.26 -16.99
N LYS A 196 -10.33 -0.62 -16.38
CA LYS A 196 -11.57 -1.12 -16.99
C LYS A 196 -12.54 0.03 -17.26
N SER A 197 -12.86 0.85 -16.27
CA SER A 197 -13.79 1.98 -16.42
C SER A 197 -13.36 3.01 -17.48
N ILE A 198 -12.05 3.18 -17.71
CA ILE A 198 -11.52 4.09 -18.75
C ILE A 198 -11.56 3.46 -20.14
N GLN A 199 -11.35 2.15 -20.24
CA GLN A 199 -11.30 1.42 -21.52
C GLN A 199 -12.67 1.11 -22.09
N GLU A 200 -13.70 1.05 -21.26
CA GLU A 200 -15.06 0.94 -21.74
C GLU A 200 -15.45 2.28 -22.43
N ASP A 201 -16.04 2.24 -23.62
CA ASP A 201 -16.35 3.43 -24.47
C ASP A 201 -17.38 4.41 -23.86
N ASN A 202 -17.72 4.24 -22.59
CA ASN A 202 -18.72 4.94 -21.80
C ASN A 202 -18.19 6.25 -21.21
N LEU A 203 -16.91 6.62 -21.38
CA LEU A 203 -16.44 7.93 -20.91
C LEU A 203 -17.28 9.10 -21.45
N ASN A 204 -17.78 8.98 -22.68
CA ASN A 204 -18.64 10.00 -23.27
C ASN A 204 -20.04 10.04 -22.64
N THR A 205 -20.52 8.93 -22.05
CA THR A 205 -21.84 8.84 -21.40
C THR A 205 -21.82 9.37 -19.98
N LEU A 206 -20.64 9.52 -19.37
CA LEU A 206 -20.49 10.08 -18.02
C LEU A 206 -20.78 11.59 -18.00
N SER A 207 -21.37 12.04 -16.89
CA SER A 207 -21.49 13.45 -16.53
C SER A 207 -20.13 14.06 -16.18
N GLU A 208 -20.04 15.39 -16.17
CA GLU A 208 -18.81 16.08 -15.78
C GLU A 208 -18.39 15.75 -14.34
N LYS A 209 -19.37 15.57 -13.43
CA LYS A 209 -19.11 15.18 -12.04
C LYS A 209 -18.51 13.78 -11.97
N GLU A 210 -19.09 12.80 -12.64
CA GLU A 210 -18.57 11.42 -12.67
C GLU A 210 -17.17 11.36 -13.28
N LEU A 211 -16.92 12.11 -14.36
CA LEU A 211 -15.59 12.23 -14.96
C LEU A 211 -14.58 12.82 -13.98
N LYS A 212 -14.95 13.87 -13.25
CA LYS A 212 -14.10 14.49 -12.22
C LYS A 212 -13.77 13.50 -11.10
N GLU A 213 -14.77 12.77 -10.60
CA GLU A 213 -14.58 11.78 -9.55
C GLU A 213 -13.66 10.64 -9.99
N LEU A 214 -13.89 10.11 -11.20
CA LEU A 214 -13.01 9.07 -11.77
C LEU A 214 -11.57 9.58 -11.90
N LEU A 215 -11.38 10.82 -12.36
CA LEU A 215 -10.07 11.41 -12.54
C LEU A 215 -9.32 11.54 -11.20
N ILE A 216 -9.98 12.04 -10.16
CA ILE A 216 -9.42 12.12 -8.80
C ILE A 216 -8.99 10.73 -8.30
N ASN A 217 -9.86 9.73 -8.46
CA ASN A 217 -9.58 8.37 -8.00
C ASN A 217 -8.39 7.75 -8.73
N VAL A 218 -8.33 7.88 -10.06
CA VAL A 218 -7.24 7.36 -10.89
C VAL A 218 -5.91 8.02 -10.52
N GLU A 219 -5.89 9.34 -10.41
CA GLU A 219 -4.69 10.12 -10.12
C GLU A 219 -4.16 9.82 -8.71
N PHE A 220 -5.06 9.73 -7.73
CA PHE A 220 -4.71 9.40 -6.35
C PHE A 220 -4.17 7.96 -6.21
N ASP A 221 -4.83 6.97 -6.84
CA ASP A 221 -4.41 5.57 -6.70
C ASP A 221 -3.10 5.29 -7.47
N LEU A 222 -2.85 6.01 -8.58
CA LEU A 222 -1.53 6.02 -9.23
C LEU A 222 -0.44 6.58 -8.30
N MET A 223 -0.72 7.67 -7.60
CA MET A 223 0.19 8.22 -6.58
C MET A 223 0.42 7.22 -5.44
N LEU A 224 -0.62 6.52 -4.96
CA LEU A 224 -0.47 5.50 -3.93
C LEU A 224 0.44 4.36 -4.40
N LYS A 225 0.32 3.89 -5.64
CA LYS A 225 1.20 2.83 -6.18
C LYS A 225 2.66 3.26 -6.22
N GLU A 226 2.96 4.49 -6.66
CA GLU A 226 4.32 5.01 -6.64
C GLU A 226 4.88 5.20 -5.22
N LYS A 227 4.06 5.66 -4.28
CA LYS A 227 4.44 5.75 -2.86
C LYS A 227 4.67 4.36 -2.27
N PHE A 228 3.82 3.39 -2.60
CA PHE A 228 3.95 2.01 -2.15
C PHE A 228 5.27 1.40 -2.62
N LYS A 229 5.64 1.61 -3.90
CA LYS A 229 6.94 1.19 -4.44
C LYS A 229 8.11 1.71 -3.61
N LYS A 230 8.14 3.02 -3.32
CA LYS A 230 9.20 3.65 -2.54
C LYS A 230 9.23 3.15 -1.10
N THR A 231 8.06 3.07 -0.45
CA THR A 231 7.94 2.58 0.92
C THR A 231 8.37 1.12 1.03
N LEU A 232 8.03 0.27 0.07
CA LEU A 232 8.42 -1.14 0.07
C LEU A 232 9.92 -1.32 -0.10
N ALA A 233 10.53 -0.59 -1.05
CA ALA A 233 11.98 -0.59 -1.21
C ALA A 233 12.69 -0.09 0.07
N LYS A 234 12.15 0.94 0.72
CA LYS A 234 12.67 1.43 2.02
C LYS A 234 12.54 0.35 3.11
N THR A 235 11.39 -0.32 3.20
CA THR A 235 11.19 -1.44 4.13
C THR A 235 12.25 -2.51 3.94
N VAL A 236 12.51 -2.96 2.72
CA VAL A 236 13.52 -3.99 2.47
C VAL A 236 14.92 -3.51 2.87
N ASN A 237 15.27 -2.26 2.53
CA ASN A 237 16.61 -1.72 2.77
C ASN A 237 16.90 -1.36 4.23
N GLU A 238 15.89 -0.98 5.01
CA GLU A 238 16.08 -0.57 6.41
C GLU A 238 15.76 -1.71 7.39
N VAL A 239 14.70 -2.46 7.14
CA VAL A 239 14.19 -3.43 8.11
C VAL A 239 14.97 -4.73 8.06
N TYR A 240 15.36 -5.19 6.87
CA TYR A 240 16.11 -6.44 6.74
C TYR A 240 17.46 -6.38 7.47
N PRO A 241 18.32 -5.35 7.27
CA PRO A 241 19.58 -5.27 7.99
C PRO A 241 19.41 -5.19 9.51
N GLU A 242 18.42 -4.45 9.99
CA GLU A 242 18.17 -4.33 11.43
C GLU A 242 17.78 -5.68 12.06
N ILE A 243 16.92 -6.47 11.39
CA ILE A 243 16.60 -7.83 11.81
C ILE A 243 17.88 -8.67 11.91
N LYS A 244 18.80 -8.58 10.94
CA LYS A 244 20.06 -9.34 10.95
C LYS A 244 21.02 -8.90 12.05
N GLU A 245 21.08 -7.61 12.36
CA GLU A 245 21.89 -7.13 13.49
C GLU A 245 21.29 -7.59 14.84
N ILE A 246 19.96 -7.60 14.99
CA ILE A 246 19.30 -8.18 16.18
C ILE A 246 19.67 -9.67 16.35
N GLU A 247 19.60 -10.46 15.27
CA GLU A 247 19.96 -11.90 15.28
C GLU A 247 21.41 -12.12 15.71
N LYS A 248 22.33 -11.31 15.18
CA LYS A 248 23.75 -11.37 15.49
C LYS A 248 24.05 -10.97 16.94
N ASP A 249 23.42 -9.92 17.44
CA ASP A 249 23.55 -9.46 18.83
C ASP A 249 23.11 -10.53 19.83
N TYR A 250 21.99 -11.20 19.56
CA TYR A 250 21.49 -12.28 20.41
C TYR A 250 22.32 -13.54 20.30
N SER A 251 22.82 -13.89 19.11
CA SER A 251 23.76 -14.99 18.93
C SER A 251 25.04 -14.78 19.74
N LEU A 252 25.57 -13.55 19.77
CA LEU A 252 26.75 -13.21 20.58
C LEU A 252 26.47 -13.34 22.08
N LYS A 253 25.30 -12.91 22.56
CA LYS A 253 24.89 -13.06 23.97
C LYS A 253 24.80 -14.53 24.38
N LYS A 254 24.17 -15.38 23.55
CA LYS A 254 24.09 -16.84 23.77
C LYS A 254 25.47 -17.48 23.92
N SER A 255 26.47 -17.01 23.17
CA SER A 255 27.84 -17.55 23.23
C SER A 255 28.66 -17.11 24.45
N LYS A 256 28.31 -15.97 25.07
CA LYS A 256 29.12 -15.32 26.13
C LYS A 256 28.53 -15.45 27.52
N GLU A 257 27.21 -15.47 27.60
CA GLU A 257 26.49 -15.50 28.86
C GLU A 257 25.83 -16.87 28.95
N GLY A 258 26.14 -17.67 29.99
CA GLY A 258 25.47 -18.94 30.28
C GLY A 258 24.02 -18.77 30.71
N LEU A 259 23.31 -17.83 30.09
CA LEU A 259 21.89 -17.55 30.26
C LEU A 259 21.07 -18.69 29.67
N ASP A 260 19.84 -18.82 30.16
CA ASP A 260 18.84 -19.71 29.57
C ASP A 260 18.61 -19.35 28.10
N ILE A 261 19.05 -20.25 27.21
CA ILE A 261 18.99 -20.11 25.75
C ILE A 261 17.55 -19.83 25.31
N LYS A 262 16.57 -20.44 25.98
CA LYS A 262 15.15 -20.31 25.65
C LYS A 262 14.65 -18.87 25.88
N ILE A 263 15.03 -18.27 27.02
CA ILE A 263 14.67 -16.88 27.34
C ILE A 263 15.30 -15.90 26.34
N LEU A 264 16.52 -16.17 25.88
CA LEU A 264 17.17 -15.31 24.88
C LEU A 264 16.49 -15.43 23.51
N GLU A 265 16.09 -16.62 23.09
CA GLU A 265 15.36 -16.85 21.83
C GLU A 265 13.98 -16.18 21.83
N GLU A 266 13.23 -16.30 22.92
CA GLU A 266 11.94 -15.63 23.07
C GLU A 266 12.09 -14.10 22.98
N ASN A 267 13.08 -13.53 23.66
CA ASN A 267 13.35 -12.09 23.61
C ASN A 267 13.79 -11.60 22.23
N GLU A 268 14.66 -12.36 21.55
CA GLU A 268 15.08 -12.07 20.17
C GLU A 268 13.86 -11.98 19.24
N ASN A 269 12.98 -12.98 19.32
CA ASN A 269 11.78 -13.04 18.49
C ASN A 269 10.82 -11.87 18.78
N ILE A 270 10.58 -11.55 20.06
CA ILE A 270 9.72 -10.43 20.46
C ILE A 270 10.25 -9.10 19.91
N ILE A 271 11.55 -8.85 20.00
CA ILE A 271 12.15 -7.59 19.53
C ILE A 271 12.03 -7.47 18.01
N LYS A 272 12.33 -8.55 17.26
CA LYS A 272 12.15 -8.57 15.79
C LYS A 272 10.71 -8.25 15.41
N LYS A 273 9.75 -8.94 16.03
CA LYS A 273 8.31 -8.72 15.80
C LYS A 273 7.89 -7.29 16.09
N TYR A 274 8.30 -6.73 17.23
CA TYR A 274 7.98 -5.35 17.61
C TYR A 274 8.53 -4.34 16.61
N TYR A 275 9.77 -4.51 16.18
CA TYR A 275 10.42 -3.62 15.23
C TYR A 275 9.72 -3.63 13.86
N VAL A 276 9.46 -4.83 13.30
CA VAL A 276 8.75 -4.97 12.02
C VAL A 276 7.33 -4.39 12.11
N THR A 277 6.62 -4.70 13.20
CA THR A 277 5.27 -4.19 13.48
C THR A 277 5.25 -2.66 13.50
N ALA A 278 6.14 -2.05 14.27
CA ALA A 278 6.25 -0.59 14.37
C ALA A 278 6.52 0.05 13.00
N HIS A 279 7.45 -0.53 12.22
CA HIS A 279 7.77 -0.03 10.88
C HIS A 279 6.56 -0.06 9.95
N ILE A 280 5.82 -1.17 9.91
CA ILE A 280 4.63 -1.31 9.08
C ILE A 280 3.57 -0.29 9.50
N TYR A 281 3.25 -0.20 10.80
CA TYR A 281 2.24 0.74 11.28
C TYR A 281 2.59 2.21 11.04
N GLN A 282 3.86 2.59 11.06
CA GLN A 282 4.28 3.97 10.84
C GLN A 282 4.29 4.34 9.35
N ASN A 283 4.73 3.43 8.48
CA ASN A 283 5.03 3.77 7.09
C ASN A 283 3.89 3.42 6.11
N TYR A 284 2.88 2.64 6.52
CA TYR A 284 1.85 2.11 5.60
C TYR A 284 0.44 2.69 5.79
N GLN A 285 0.24 3.67 6.67
CA GLN A 285 -1.08 4.23 6.97
C GLN A 285 -1.75 4.89 5.76
N ILE A 286 -0.97 5.58 4.93
CA ILE A 286 -1.51 6.28 3.75
C ILE A 286 -2.23 5.34 2.77
N PHE A 287 -1.86 4.07 2.76
CA PHE A 287 -2.40 3.10 1.81
C PHE A 287 -3.82 2.65 2.15
N ASP A 288 -4.33 2.96 3.36
CA ASP A 288 -5.75 2.76 3.69
C ASP A 288 -6.68 3.58 2.79
N TYR A 289 -6.19 4.71 2.27
CA TYR A 289 -6.99 5.59 1.41
C TYR A 289 -7.34 4.96 0.05
N ALA A 290 -6.77 3.80 -0.32
CA ALA A 290 -7.11 3.13 -1.58
C ALA A 290 -8.61 2.83 -1.71
N THR A 291 -9.28 2.50 -0.60
CA THR A 291 -10.72 2.16 -0.58
C THR A 291 -11.62 3.32 -0.15
N TYR A 292 -11.05 4.49 0.13
CA TYR A 292 -11.79 5.64 0.61
C TYR A 292 -12.57 6.30 -0.52
N ASP A 293 -13.62 7.04 -0.16
CA ASP A 293 -14.42 7.79 -1.12
C ASP A 293 -13.60 8.92 -1.77
N THR A 294 -14.11 9.41 -2.91
CA THR A 294 -13.45 10.44 -3.71
C THR A 294 -13.14 11.72 -2.93
N LYS A 295 -14.03 12.16 -2.03
CA LYS A 295 -13.82 13.39 -1.25
C LYS A 295 -12.68 13.21 -0.27
N SER A 296 -12.64 12.07 0.41
CA SER A 296 -11.54 11.73 1.32
C SER A 296 -10.20 11.62 0.59
N LYS A 297 -10.18 10.99 -0.60
CA LYS A 297 -8.99 10.95 -1.46
C LYS A 297 -8.54 12.34 -1.90
N GLN A 298 -9.45 13.20 -2.35
CA GLN A 298 -9.12 14.57 -2.74
C GLN A 298 -8.55 15.39 -1.58
N ASN A 299 -9.14 15.29 -0.39
CA ASN A 299 -8.66 15.98 0.81
C ASN A 299 -7.23 15.54 1.15
N LYS A 300 -6.99 14.22 1.13
CA LYS A 300 -5.66 13.68 1.41
C LYS A 300 -4.65 14.05 0.33
N PHE A 301 -5.07 14.07 -0.93
CA PHE A 301 -4.22 14.52 -2.04
C PHE A 301 -3.76 15.96 -1.85
N ASN A 302 -4.66 16.86 -1.44
CA ASN A 302 -4.34 18.26 -1.18
C ASN A 302 -3.40 18.40 0.02
N GLU A 303 -3.62 17.65 1.11
CA GLU A 303 -2.72 17.64 2.27
C GLU A 303 -1.29 17.27 1.87
N LEU A 304 -1.15 16.28 1.00
CA LEU A 304 0.15 15.78 0.53
C LEU A 304 0.86 16.73 -0.45
N GLN A 305 0.19 17.75 -0.98
CA GLN A 305 0.79 18.77 -1.86
C GLN A 305 1.38 19.96 -1.10
N VAL A 306 0.95 20.18 0.14
CA VAL A 306 1.34 21.35 0.96
C VAL A 306 2.68 21.12 1.68
N ILE A 307 3.21 19.89 1.64
CA ILE A 307 4.47 19.44 2.24
C ILE A 307 5.54 19.38 1.14
#